data_AF-A0A9N8YKP6-F1
#
_entry.id   AF-A0A9N8YKP6-F1
#
_cell.length_a   1.000
_cell.length_b   1.000
_cell.length_c   1.000
_cell.angle_alpha   90.00
_cell.angle_beta   90.00
_cell.angle_gamma   90.00
#
_symmetry.space_group_name_H-M   'P 1'
#
loop_
_entity.id
_entity.type
_entity.pdbx_description
1 polymer ?
#
loop_
_entity_poly.entity_id
_entity_poly.type
_entity_poly.pdbx_seq_one_letter_code
_entity_poly.pdbx_strand_id
1 'polypeptide(L)'
;QSDLNKFEESIYKWSQNFIRIFQQFSPSGLKLPKLHSWIYHVIDSIQNFGAINGYTTETYESLHREYVKVPYRLSNKKNIEAQLMQIIRRQSIAKITSQNQSTNLEITPRAFKFSSKLYEFSLMNALSFFEEKKIEPNIDDKMKTGFDQFLACMDSYLDLIKISEIDIAQIKIIIYGSVTLENGAIMRANNSYHQNPWFSNISVIMNSEELFEYSSDQGVCYGQVLLIAKIEIEKGKPSLNLALIQWYDFKSQSQPYCYGCPRLQIKELYNFIEIEAIQDIVHIIPRFRSKNEFFVNNFIF
;
A
#
# COMPACT_ATOMS: atom_id res chain seq x y z
N GLN A 1 26.25 20.24 -25.58
CA GLN A 1 27.67 20.63 -25.52
C GLN A 1 27.90 22.12 -25.36
N SER A 2 27.30 23.00 -26.18
CA SER A 2 27.56 24.47 -26.09
C SER A 2 27.27 25.08 -24.72
N ASP A 3 26.23 24.63 -24.02
CA ASP A 3 25.86 25.22 -22.72
C ASP A 3 26.73 24.73 -21.57
N LEU A 4 27.26 23.49 -21.65
CA LEU A 4 28.22 22.97 -20.67
C LEU A 4 29.54 23.74 -20.73
N ASN A 5 30.03 24.04 -21.94
CA ASN A 5 31.25 24.83 -22.11
C ASN A 5 31.08 26.26 -21.57
N LYS A 6 29.92 26.90 -21.82
CA LYS A 6 29.60 28.22 -21.23
C LYS A 6 29.50 28.16 -19.70
N PHE A 7 28.98 27.06 -19.17
CA PHE A 7 28.89 26.84 -17.73
C PHE A 7 30.26 26.64 -17.09
N GLU A 8 31.16 25.88 -17.72
CA GLU A 8 32.55 25.70 -17.30
C GLU A 8 33.31 27.03 -17.24
N GLU A 9 33.21 27.85 -18.29
CA GLU A 9 33.80 29.19 -18.32
C GLU A 9 33.25 30.08 -17.20
N SER A 10 31.96 29.98 -16.92
CA SER A 10 31.29 30.71 -15.84
C SER A 10 31.77 30.26 -14.47
N ILE A 11 31.94 28.95 -14.24
CA ILE A 11 32.51 28.38 -13.00
C ILE A 11 33.92 28.92 -12.80
N TYR A 12 34.76 28.89 -13.83
CA TYR A 12 36.12 29.38 -13.74
C TYR A 12 36.18 30.87 -13.40
N LYS A 13 35.42 31.70 -14.13
CA LYS A 13 35.37 33.16 -13.91
C LYS A 13 34.84 33.53 -12.52
N TRP A 14 33.78 32.85 -12.07
CA TRP A 14 33.23 33.03 -10.73
C TRP A 14 34.24 32.65 -9.66
N SER A 15 34.89 31.48 -9.80
CA SER A 15 35.86 30.97 -8.85
C SER A 15 37.07 31.89 -8.68
N GLN A 16 37.59 32.42 -9.78
CA GLN A 16 38.69 33.40 -9.76
C GLN A 16 38.31 34.66 -8.99
N ASN A 17 37.11 35.21 -9.24
CA ASN A 17 36.61 36.38 -8.51
C ASN A 17 36.38 36.08 -7.03
N PHE A 18 35.79 34.92 -6.71
CA PHE A 18 35.55 34.48 -5.34
C PHE A 18 36.86 34.36 -4.56
N ILE A 19 37.88 33.71 -5.14
CA ILE A 19 39.19 33.57 -4.51
C ILE A 19 39.81 34.96 -4.30
N ARG A 20 39.85 35.81 -5.32
CA ARG A 20 40.44 37.15 -5.24
C ARG A 20 39.84 38.01 -4.11
N ILE A 21 38.53 37.93 -3.89
CA ILE A 21 37.83 38.75 -2.89
C ILE A 21 37.99 38.18 -1.48
N PHE A 22 37.87 36.86 -1.33
CA PHE A 22 37.72 36.23 -0.01
C PHE A 22 38.99 35.56 0.53
N GLN A 23 40.04 35.40 -0.28
CA GLN A 23 41.26 34.71 0.14
C GLN A 23 41.94 35.39 1.34
N GLN A 24 41.94 36.72 1.39
CA GLN A 24 42.53 37.48 2.50
C GLN A 24 41.79 37.31 3.84
N PHE A 25 40.51 36.91 3.80
CA PHE A 25 39.68 36.69 4.99
C PHE A 25 39.64 35.23 5.42
N SER A 26 40.26 34.32 4.66
CA SER A 26 40.25 32.88 4.93
C SER A 26 41.60 32.44 5.51
N PRO A 27 41.67 31.96 6.77
CA PRO A 27 42.90 31.46 7.37
C PRO A 27 43.52 30.29 6.61
N SER A 28 42.71 29.51 5.89
CA SER A 28 43.14 28.37 5.07
C SER A 28 43.47 28.74 3.63
N GLY A 29 43.35 30.02 3.24
CA GLY A 29 43.54 30.48 1.87
C GLY A 29 42.51 29.90 0.90
N LEU A 30 41.27 29.65 1.35
CA LEU A 30 40.18 29.04 0.57
C LEU A 30 40.49 27.64 0.01
N LYS A 31 41.33 26.85 0.70
CA LYS A 31 41.50 25.42 0.45
C LYS A 31 40.27 24.62 0.88
N LEU A 32 39.14 24.85 0.23
CA LEU A 32 37.87 24.22 0.52
C LEU A 32 37.66 23.03 -0.44
N PRO A 33 37.48 21.80 0.06
CA PRO A 33 37.20 20.64 -0.79
C PRO A 33 36.00 20.84 -1.71
N LYS A 34 34.96 21.55 -1.24
CA LYS A 34 33.79 21.91 -2.05
C LYS A 34 34.14 22.82 -3.22
N LEU A 35 35.06 23.78 -3.02
CA LEU A 35 35.52 24.66 -4.09
C LEU A 35 36.36 23.90 -5.11
N HIS A 36 37.22 22.98 -4.65
CA HIS A 36 37.98 22.09 -5.53
C HIS A 36 37.04 21.19 -6.37
N SER A 37 36.05 20.56 -5.73
CA SER A 37 35.02 19.77 -6.41
C SER A 37 34.26 20.61 -7.44
N TRP A 38 33.86 21.83 -7.07
CA TRP A 38 33.13 22.75 -7.94
C TRP A 38 33.91 23.13 -9.20
N ILE A 39 35.21 23.42 -9.07
CA ILE A 39 36.06 23.86 -10.18
C ILE A 39 36.42 22.71 -11.11
N TYR A 40 36.85 21.57 -10.56
CA TYR A 40 37.53 20.54 -11.34
C TYR A 40 36.65 19.34 -11.68
N HIS A 41 35.62 19.04 -10.88
CA HIS A 41 34.92 17.76 -10.97
C HIS A 41 33.45 17.88 -11.38
N VAL A 42 32.86 19.08 -11.33
CA VAL A 42 31.42 19.26 -11.62
C VAL A 42 31.08 18.98 -13.08
N ILE A 43 31.88 19.46 -14.02
CA ILE A 43 31.63 19.23 -15.45
C ILE A 43 31.73 17.74 -15.79
N ASP A 44 32.79 17.08 -15.32
CA ASP A 44 32.97 15.63 -15.47
C ASP A 44 31.85 14.85 -14.80
N SER A 45 31.38 15.29 -13.63
CA SER A 45 30.25 14.67 -12.93
C SER A 45 28.96 14.78 -13.73
N ILE A 46 28.70 15.94 -14.35
CA ILE A 46 27.50 16.13 -15.17
C ILE A 46 27.57 15.27 -16.44
N GLN A 47 28.73 15.17 -17.07
CA GLN A 47 28.92 14.37 -18.27
C GLN A 47 28.74 12.87 -18.00
N ASN A 48 29.23 12.37 -16.86
CA ASN A 48 29.18 10.95 -16.52
C ASN A 48 27.85 10.52 -15.86
N PHE A 49 27.23 11.39 -15.06
CA PHE A 49 26.11 11.04 -14.18
C PHE A 49 24.85 11.90 -14.36
N GLY A 50 24.88 12.91 -15.24
CA GLY A 50 23.75 13.79 -15.48
C GLY A 50 23.62 14.92 -14.44
N ALA A 51 22.43 15.49 -14.31
CA ALA A 51 22.23 16.71 -13.52
C ALA A 51 22.61 16.53 -12.03
N ILE A 52 23.28 17.54 -11.46
CA ILE A 52 23.79 17.53 -10.07
C ILE A 52 22.69 17.22 -9.05
N ASN A 53 21.47 17.68 -9.31
CA ASN A 53 20.31 17.49 -8.44
C ASN A 53 19.99 16.00 -8.20
N GLY A 54 20.35 15.12 -9.14
CA GLY A 54 20.10 13.68 -9.06
C GLY A 54 20.91 12.94 -7.99
N TYR A 55 22.01 13.53 -7.48
CA TYR A 55 22.85 12.94 -6.43
C TYR A 55 22.96 13.82 -5.17
N THR A 56 22.04 14.76 -4.99
CA THR A 56 21.97 15.54 -3.74
C THR A 56 21.41 14.71 -2.59
N THR A 57 21.78 15.07 -1.36
CA THR A 57 21.24 14.43 -0.14
C THR A 57 19.92 15.06 0.33
N GLU A 58 19.33 15.95 -0.47
CA GLU A 58 18.13 16.71 -0.07
C GLU A 58 16.94 15.79 0.21
N THR A 59 16.75 14.76 -0.63
CA THR A 59 15.71 13.75 -0.42
C THR A 59 15.94 12.99 0.87
N TYR A 60 17.16 12.52 1.13
CA TYR A 60 17.51 11.81 2.36
C TYR A 60 17.32 12.68 3.61
N GLU A 61 17.73 13.95 3.57
CA GLU A 61 17.53 14.89 4.67
C GLU A 61 16.04 15.20 4.92
N SER A 62 15.24 15.26 3.86
CA SER A 62 13.80 15.45 3.94
C SER A 62 13.13 14.23 4.57
N LEU A 63 13.45 13.02 4.10
CA LEU A 63 12.97 11.75 4.67
C LEU A 63 13.39 11.60 6.14
N HIS A 64 14.65 11.88 6.47
CA HIS A 64 15.13 11.82 7.85
C HIS A 64 14.42 12.86 8.75
N ARG A 65 14.12 14.05 8.23
CA ARG A 65 13.32 15.03 8.97
C ARG A 65 11.91 14.50 9.24
N GLU A 66 11.27 13.97 8.22
CA GLU A 66 9.89 13.51 8.26
C GLU A 66 9.71 12.26 9.11
N TYR A 67 10.50 11.20 8.85
CA TYR A 67 10.32 9.90 9.48
C TYR A 67 11.09 9.72 10.79
N VAL A 68 12.13 10.54 11.05
CA VAL A 68 12.93 10.40 12.27
C VAL A 68 12.78 11.62 13.17
N LYS A 69 13.15 12.82 12.72
CA LYS A 69 13.20 14.00 13.61
C LYS A 69 11.83 14.40 14.15
N VAL A 70 10.79 14.40 13.30
CA VAL A 70 9.44 14.80 13.70
C VAL A 70 8.83 13.77 14.68
N PRO A 71 8.76 12.46 14.34
CA PRO A 71 8.32 11.43 15.27
C PRO A 71 9.11 11.39 16.58
N TYR A 72 10.43 11.58 16.53
CA TYR A 72 11.27 11.62 17.72
C TYR A 72 10.88 12.75 18.67
N ARG A 73 10.62 13.96 18.14
CA ARG A 73 10.17 15.12 18.93
C ARG A 73 8.78 14.92 19.56
N LEU A 74 7.92 14.14 18.90
CA LEU A 74 6.57 13.81 19.37
C LEU A 74 6.56 12.64 20.38
N SER A 75 7.66 11.88 20.47
CA SER A 75 7.82 10.76 21.39
C SER A 75 8.10 11.21 22.83
N ASN A 76 7.82 10.35 23.80
CA ASN A 76 8.23 10.56 25.19
C ASN A 76 9.64 9.99 25.50
N LYS A 77 10.36 9.55 24.45
CA LYS A 77 11.73 9.00 24.50
C LYS A 77 11.91 7.69 25.28
N LYS A 78 10.83 7.02 25.68
CA LYS A 78 10.88 5.63 26.20
C LYS A 78 10.57 4.65 25.08
N ASN A 79 11.37 3.59 24.93
CA ASN A 79 11.21 2.61 23.84
C ASN A 79 11.04 3.31 22.47
N ILE A 80 12.09 4.02 22.06
CA ILE A 80 12.08 5.00 20.97
C ILE A 80 11.67 4.37 19.64
N GLU A 81 12.21 3.19 19.31
CA GLU A 81 11.94 2.52 18.03
C GLU A 81 10.46 2.19 17.86
N ALA A 82 9.85 1.56 18.87
CA ALA A 82 8.42 1.23 18.83
C ALA A 82 7.55 2.48 18.71
N GLN A 83 7.91 3.58 19.40
CA GLN A 83 7.16 4.82 19.33
C GLN A 83 7.31 5.54 17.99
N LEU A 84 8.52 5.56 17.42
CA LEU A 84 8.78 6.10 16.09
C LEU A 84 7.90 5.38 15.05
N MET A 85 7.96 4.04 15.03
CA MET A 85 7.14 3.23 14.12
C MET A 85 5.65 3.52 14.30
N GLN A 86 5.18 3.64 15.55
CA GLN A 86 3.77 3.92 15.80
C GLN A 86 3.34 5.35 15.39
N ILE A 87 4.21 6.35 15.53
CA ILE A 87 3.90 7.73 15.14
C ILE A 87 3.90 7.88 13.62
N ILE A 88 4.89 7.30 12.93
CA ILE A 88 4.94 7.25 11.46
C ILE A 88 3.66 6.62 10.92
N ARG A 89 3.27 5.47 11.49
CA ARG A 89 2.04 4.76 11.12
C ARG A 89 0.76 5.57 11.35
N ARG A 90 0.71 6.39 12.39
CA ARG A 90 -0.47 7.27 12.62
C ARG A 90 -0.50 8.43 11.62
N GLN A 91 0.66 8.98 11.27
CA GLN A 91 0.76 10.07 10.30
C GLN A 91 0.40 9.61 8.89
N SER A 92 0.78 8.39 8.50
CA SER A 92 0.37 7.78 7.24
C SER A 92 -1.15 7.61 7.16
N ILE A 93 -1.77 7.03 8.19
CA ILE A 93 -3.23 6.86 8.29
C ILE A 93 -3.95 8.23 8.21
N ALA A 94 -3.50 9.24 8.96
CA ALA A 94 -4.13 10.56 8.93
C ALA A 94 -4.00 11.25 7.56
N LYS A 95 -2.89 11.07 6.85
CA LYS A 95 -2.73 11.55 5.46
C LYS A 95 -3.70 10.83 4.52
N ILE A 96 -3.87 9.51 4.64
CA ILE A 96 -4.84 8.73 3.86
C ILE A 96 -6.27 9.25 4.10
N THR A 97 -6.68 9.39 5.36
CA THR A 97 -8.04 9.84 5.71
C THR A 97 -8.33 11.27 5.23
N SER A 98 -7.31 12.15 5.19
CA SER A 98 -7.46 13.54 4.71
C SER A 98 -7.34 13.70 3.19
N GLN A 99 -6.58 12.84 2.51
CA GLN A 99 -6.52 12.79 1.04
C GLN A 99 -7.82 12.23 0.43
N ASN A 100 -8.44 11.25 1.09
CA ASN A 100 -9.77 10.74 0.70
C ASN A 100 -10.89 11.80 0.86
N GLN A 101 -10.65 12.85 1.66
CA GLN A 101 -11.57 14.00 1.77
C GLN A 101 -11.28 15.12 0.76
N SER A 102 -10.07 15.15 0.16
CA SER A 102 -9.61 16.28 -0.68
C SER A 102 -9.34 15.91 -2.15
N THR A 103 -9.24 14.63 -2.49
CA THR A 103 -9.14 14.16 -3.88
C THR A 103 -10.51 13.86 -4.48
N ASN A 104 -11.37 14.89 -4.54
CA ASN A 104 -12.40 14.97 -5.56
C ASN A 104 -11.72 15.28 -6.91
N LEU A 105 -10.97 14.31 -7.46
CA LEU A 105 -10.74 14.27 -8.90
C LEU A 105 -12.07 13.86 -9.52
N GLU A 106 -12.46 14.55 -10.60
CA GLU A 106 -13.77 14.47 -11.27
C GLU A 106 -14.08 13.08 -11.87
N ILE A 107 -14.27 12.08 -11.01
CA ILE A 107 -14.94 10.83 -11.31
C ILE A 107 -16.28 10.96 -10.60
N THR A 108 -17.39 10.95 -11.34
CA THR A 108 -18.73 10.87 -10.72
C THR A 108 -18.73 9.72 -9.72
N PRO A 109 -18.95 9.96 -8.41
CA PRO A 109 -18.82 8.90 -7.41
C PRO A 109 -19.95 7.90 -7.64
N ARG A 110 -19.63 6.78 -8.30
CA ARG A 110 -20.49 5.60 -8.27
C ARG A 110 -20.26 4.97 -6.92
N ALA A 111 -21.14 5.28 -5.97
CA ALA A 111 -21.15 4.65 -4.66
C ALA A 111 -21.13 3.11 -4.80
N PHE A 112 -20.35 2.42 -3.96
CA PHE A 112 -20.29 0.97 -3.93
C PHE A 112 -21.69 0.38 -3.83
N LYS A 113 -22.05 -0.47 -4.78
CA LYS A 113 -23.35 -1.13 -4.80
C LYS A 113 -23.20 -2.56 -4.33
N PHE A 114 -23.49 -2.79 -3.06
CA PHE A 114 -23.57 -4.14 -2.51
C PHE A 114 -24.78 -4.88 -3.08
N SER A 115 -24.57 -6.15 -3.44
CA SER A 115 -25.61 -7.03 -3.95
C SER A 115 -25.50 -8.40 -3.31
N SER A 116 -26.59 -9.19 -3.37
CA SER A 116 -26.65 -10.56 -2.83
C SER A 116 -26.23 -10.66 -1.36
N LYS A 117 -27.01 -10.08 -0.45
CA LYS A 117 -26.79 -10.27 1.00
C LYS A 117 -26.86 -11.76 1.34
N LEU A 118 -25.78 -12.31 1.88
CA LEU A 118 -25.68 -13.73 2.25
C LEU A 118 -26.07 -13.92 3.71
N TYR A 119 -25.45 -13.15 4.61
CA TYR A 119 -25.58 -13.34 6.05
C TYR A 119 -25.68 -12.01 6.79
N GLU A 120 -26.32 -12.05 7.95
CA GLU A 120 -26.40 -10.94 8.89
C GLU A 120 -26.35 -11.49 10.31
N PHE A 121 -25.45 -10.98 11.13
CA PHE A 121 -25.27 -11.40 12.53
C PHE A 121 -24.62 -10.30 13.37
N SER A 122 -24.69 -10.42 14.69
CA SER A 122 -23.97 -9.57 15.63
C SER A 122 -22.55 -10.10 15.85
N LEU A 123 -21.56 -9.22 15.99
CA LEU A 123 -20.18 -9.61 16.26
C LEU A 123 -20.04 -10.49 17.51
N MET A 124 -20.88 -10.27 18.54
CA MET A 124 -20.90 -11.10 19.76
C MET A 124 -21.17 -12.58 19.49
N ASN A 125 -21.93 -12.88 18.43
CA ASN A 125 -22.31 -14.24 18.06
C ASN A 125 -21.50 -14.77 16.88
N ALA A 126 -20.43 -14.07 16.45
CA ALA A 126 -19.69 -14.41 15.25
C ALA A 126 -19.09 -15.83 15.31
N LEU A 127 -18.50 -16.23 16.44
CA LEU A 127 -17.91 -17.56 16.60
C LEU A 127 -18.94 -18.68 16.38
N SER A 128 -20.05 -18.64 17.11
CA SER A 128 -21.10 -19.66 16.99
C SER A 128 -21.76 -19.64 15.62
N PHE A 129 -21.95 -18.45 15.05
CA PHE A 129 -22.48 -18.29 13.69
C PHE A 129 -21.58 -18.97 12.65
N PHE A 130 -20.27 -18.74 12.71
CA PHE A 130 -19.33 -19.34 11.77
C PHE A 130 -19.26 -20.87 11.88
N GLU A 131 -19.23 -21.40 13.11
CA GLU A 131 -19.24 -22.85 13.31
C GLU A 131 -20.51 -23.51 12.78
N GLU A 132 -21.67 -22.88 12.96
CA GLU A 132 -22.94 -23.36 12.37
C GLU A 132 -22.86 -23.37 10.83
N LYS A 133 -22.39 -22.28 10.23
CA LYS A 133 -22.37 -22.14 8.77
C LYS A 133 -21.36 -23.05 8.10
N LYS A 134 -20.21 -23.35 8.70
CA LYS A 134 -19.20 -24.27 8.11
C LYS A 134 -19.74 -25.68 7.84
N ILE A 135 -20.76 -26.12 8.56
CA ILE A 135 -21.37 -27.46 8.43
C ILE A 135 -22.34 -27.53 7.23
N GLU A 136 -22.79 -26.39 6.71
CA GLU A 136 -23.67 -26.36 5.55
C GLU A 136 -22.97 -26.97 4.32
N PRO A 137 -23.64 -27.88 3.57
CA PRO A 137 -23.00 -28.71 2.54
C PRO A 137 -22.45 -27.92 1.34
N ASN A 138 -22.91 -26.68 1.16
CA ASN A 138 -22.61 -25.86 -0.01
C ASN A 138 -21.62 -24.72 0.30
N ILE A 139 -20.91 -24.75 1.43
CA ILE A 139 -19.90 -23.73 1.74
C ILE A 139 -18.56 -24.11 1.12
N ASP A 140 -18.03 -23.22 0.28
CA ASP A 140 -16.72 -23.36 -0.34
C ASP A 140 -15.60 -23.23 0.70
N ASP A 141 -14.51 -23.94 0.49
CA ASP A 141 -13.38 -23.95 1.43
C ASP A 141 -12.76 -22.55 1.61
N LYS A 142 -12.80 -21.68 0.60
CA LYS A 142 -12.34 -20.29 0.72
C LYS A 142 -13.20 -19.49 1.70
N MET A 143 -14.51 -19.71 1.68
CA MET A 143 -15.41 -19.07 2.65
C MET A 143 -15.19 -19.63 4.06
N LYS A 144 -14.93 -20.93 4.20
CA LYS A 144 -14.55 -21.52 5.51
C LYS A 144 -13.27 -20.91 6.05
N THR A 145 -12.23 -20.79 5.22
CA THR A 145 -10.99 -20.07 5.58
C THR A 145 -11.28 -18.63 5.96
N GLY A 146 -12.18 -17.96 5.22
CA GLY A 146 -12.64 -16.62 5.57
C GLY A 146 -13.26 -16.55 6.96
N PHE A 147 -14.11 -17.52 7.32
CA PHE A 147 -14.70 -17.61 8.65
C PHE A 147 -13.66 -17.90 9.75
N ASP A 148 -12.69 -18.78 9.49
CA ASP A 148 -11.60 -19.09 10.43
C ASP A 148 -10.75 -17.86 10.74
N GLN A 149 -10.45 -17.05 9.73
CA GLN A 149 -9.56 -15.88 9.85
C GLN A 149 -10.29 -14.59 10.23
N PHE A 150 -11.63 -14.57 10.18
CA PHE A 150 -12.43 -13.36 10.31
C PHE A 150 -12.11 -12.57 11.58
N LEU A 151 -12.16 -13.21 12.76
CA LEU A 151 -12.02 -12.51 14.03
C LEU A 151 -10.58 -12.01 14.26
N ALA A 152 -9.58 -12.83 13.95
CA ALA A 152 -8.18 -12.42 14.05
C ALA A 152 -7.86 -11.23 13.15
N CYS A 153 -8.40 -11.23 11.92
CA CYS A 153 -8.26 -10.09 11.00
C CYS A 153 -9.04 -8.88 11.49
N MET A 154 -10.22 -9.08 12.08
CA MET A 154 -11.06 -8.00 12.62
C MET A 154 -10.38 -7.31 13.80
N ASP A 155 -9.85 -8.08 14.75
CA ASP A 155 -9.11 -7.56 15.91
C ASP A 155 -7.89 -6.76 15.43
N SER A 156 -7.12 -7.34 14.50
CA SER A 156 -5.98 -6.64 13.88
C SER A 156 -6.41 -5.34 13.22
N TYR A 157 -7.55 -5.31 12.53
CA TYR A 157 -8.07 -4.12 11.87
C TYR A 157 -8.56 -3.05 12.86
N LEU A 158 -9.28 -3.45 13.91
CA LEU A 158 -9.76 -2.53 14.95
C LEU A 158 -8.62 -1.92 15.75
N ASP A 159 -7.56 -2.68 16.03
CA ASP A 159 -6.33 -2.18 16.67
C ASP A 159 -5.68 -1.08 15.84
N LEU A 160 -5.76 -1.15 14.50
CA LEU A 160 -5.25 -0.11 13.59
C LEU A 160 -6.04 1.18 13.70
N ILE A 161 -7.36 1.08 13.78
CA ILE A 161 -8.26 2.26 13.81
C ILE A 161 -8.39 2.81 15.25
N LYS A 162 -7.87 2.10 16.25
CA LYS A 162 -7.89 2.50 17.69
C LYS A 162 -9.28 2.90 18.17
N ILE A 163 -10.30 2.15 17.79
CA ILE A 163 -11.63 2.43 18.29
C ILE A 163 -11.80 1.75 19.66
N SER A 164 -11.20 2.35 20.68
CA SER A 164 -11.16 1.83 22.05
C SER A 164 -12.49 1.98 22.82
N GLU A 165 -13.55 2.47 22.18
CA GLU A 165 -14.83 2.81 22.83
C GLU A 165 -16.06 2.29 22.07
N ILE A 166 -15.92 1.28 21.18
CA ILE A 166 -17.11 0.65 20.59
C ILE A 166 -17.63 -0.43 21.52
N ASP A 167 -18.91 -0.30 21.88
CA ASP A 167 -19.68 -1.40 22.45
C ASP A 167 -19.87 -2.50 21.38
N ILE A 168 -19.12 -3.60 21.52
CA ILE A 168 -19.12 -4.76 20.62
C ILE A 168 -20.54 -5.30 20.41
N ALA A 169 -21.42 -5.15 21.41
CA ALA A 169 -22.81 -5.60 21.34
C ALA A 169 -23.62 -4.86 20.27
N GLN A 170 -23.21 -3.66 19.88
CA GLN A 170 -23.90 -2.84 18.89
C GLN A 170 -23.39 -3.09 17.47
N ILE A 171 -22.24 -3.77 17.32
CA ILE A 171 -21.66 -4.08 16.02
C ILE A 171 -22.46 -5.17 15.33
N LYS A 172 -22.99 -4.79 14.17
CA LYS A 172 -23.69 -5.66 13.24
C LYS A 172 -22.84 -5.89 12.00
N ILE A 173 -22.71 -7.15 11.61
CA ILE A 173 -21.93 -7.57 10.44
C ILE A 173 -22.90 -8.10 9.39
N ILE A 174 -22.72 -7.63 8.15
CA ILE A 174 -23.46 -8.10 7.00
C ILE A 174 -22.47 -8.63 5.97
N ILE A 175 -22.58 -9.90 5.61
CA ILE A 175 -21.76 -10.51 4.55
C ILE A 175 -22.52 -10.48 3.24
N TYR A 176 -21.88 -9.98 2.19
CA TYR A 176 -22.41 -9.91 0.84
C TYR A 176 -21.69 -10.89 -0.09
N GLY A 177 -22.41 -11.39 -1.09
CA GLY A 177 -21.85 -12.25 -2.12
C GLY A 177 -21.20 -11.46 -3.26
N SER A 178 -21.51 -10.16 -3.37
CA SER A 178 -20.92 -9.30 -4.39
C SER A 178 -21.02 -7.81 -4.06
N VAL A 179 -20.10 -7.03 -4.64
CA VAL A 179 -20.11 -5.56 -4.62
C VAL A 179 -19.68 -5.05 -5.99
N THR A 180 -20.34 -4.00 -6.46
CA THR A 180 -19.91 -3.25 -7.65
C THR A 180 -18.96 -2.15 -7.20
N LEU A 181 -17.72 -2.19 -7.69
CA LEU A 181 -16.66 -1.21 -7.45
C LEU A 181 -16.96 0.10 -8.21
N GLU A 182 -16.25 1.16 -7.88
CA GLU A 182 -16.43 2.49 -8.52
C GLU A 182 -16.17 2.44 -10.03
N ASN A 183 -15.18 1.63 -10.45
CA ASN A 183 -14.85 1.40 -11.85
C ASN A 183 -15.91 0.56 -12.61
N GLY A 184 -16.97 0.10 -11.93
CA GLY A 184 -18.05 -0.72 -12.48
C GLY A 184 -17.77 -2.22 -12.51
N ALA A 185 -16.57 -2.66 -12.15
CA ALA A 185 -16.24 -4.07 -12.01
C ALA A 185 -17.01 -4.69 -10.81
N ILE A 186 -17.35 -5.97 -10.92
CA ILE A 186 -18.12 -6.68 -9.89
C ILE A 186 -17.22 -7.66 -9.18
N MET A 187 -16.88 -7.32 -7.94
CA MET A 187 -16.20 -8.22 -7.01
C MET A 187 -17.20 -9.22 -6.43
N ARG A 188 -16.82 -10.50 -6.39
CA ARG A 188 -17.66 -11.61 -5.89
C ARG A 188 -16.91 -12.46 -4.87
N ALA A 189 -17.64 -12.89 -3.85
CA ALA A 189 -17.25 -13.88 -2.85
C ALA A 189 -18.49 -14.71 -2.50
N ASN A 190 -18.86 -15.63 -3.38
CA ASN A 190 -20.12 -16.37 -3.28
C ASN A 190 -19.89 -17.86 -3.51
N ASN A 191 -20.50 -18.70 -2.69
CA ASN A 191 -20.37 -20.16 -2.78
C ASN A 191 -21.13 -20.79 -3.96
N SER A 192 -22.13 -20.12 -4.54
CA SER A 192 -23.04 -20.74 -5.53
C SER A 192 -23.49 -19.80 -6.66
N TYR A 193 -22.55 -19.13 -7.32
CA TYR A 193 -22.84 -18.36 -8.52
C TYR A 193 -22.96 -19.28 -9.75
N HIS A 194 -24.19 -19.42 -10.28
CA HIS A 194 -24.50 -20.39 -11.35
C HIS A 194 -24.02 -21.81 -11.01
N GLN A 195 -24.33 -22.29 -9.80
CA GLN A 195 -23.98 -23.63 -9.29
C GLN A 195 -22.48 -23.84 -9.01
N ASN A 196 -21.64 -22.82 -9.18
CA ASN A 196 -20.21 -22.89 -8.88
C ASN A 196 -19.79 -21.79 -7.90
N PRO A 197 -18.77 -22.04 -7.05
CA PRO A 197 -18.19 -21.01 -6.23
C PRO A 197 -17.48 -19.97 -7.10
N TRP A 198 -17.64 -18.69 -6.76
CA TRP A 198 -16.97 -17.58 -7.43
C TRP A 198 -16.38 -16.63 -6.39
N PHE A 199 -15.04 -16.63 -6.35
CA PHE A 199 -14.22 -15.75 -5.51
C PHE A 199 -13.26 -14.99 -6.40
N SER A 200 -13.38 -13.67 -6.38
CA SER A 200 -12.63 -12.80 -7.28
C SER A 200 -11.19 -12.64 -6.80
N ASN A 201 -10.25 -12.49 -7.74
CA ASN A 201 -8.93 -12.00 -7.44
C ASN A 201 -8.89 -10.51 -7.75
N ILE A 202 -8.12 -9.76 -6.98
CA ILE A 202 -8.10 -8.30 -7.01
C ILE A 202 -6.68 -7.77 -7.11
N SER A 203 -6.53 -6.59 -7.69
CA SER A 203 -5.35 -5.75 -7.53
C SER A 203 -5.59 -4.69 -6.47
N VAL A 204 -4.57 -4.47 -5.65
CA VAL A 204 -4.56 -3.46 -4.59
C VAL A 204 -3.34 -2.59 -4.84
N ILE A 205 -3.55 -1.28 -4.99
CA ILE A 205 -2.43 -0.34 -5.04
C ILE A 205 -1.94 -0.12 -3.62
N MET A 206 -0.69 -0.48 -3.36
CA MET A 206 -0.09 -0.21 -2.06
C MET A 206 0.29 1.27 -1.96
N ASN A 207 0.07 1.87 -0.79
CA ASN A 207 0.55 3.23 -0.53
C ASN A 207 2.09 3.25 -0.66
N SER A 208 2.63 4.33 -1.23
CA SER A 208 4.07 4.55 -1.41
C SER A 208 4.92 4.34 -0.16
N GLU A 209 4.32 4.50 1.02
CA GLU A 209 4.98 4.32 2.33
C GLU A 209 5.08 2.83 2.75
N GLU A 210 4.19 1.97 2.25
CA GLU A 210 4.16 0.51 2.52
C GLU A 210 4.80 -0.31 1.39
N LEU A 211 5.17 0.31 0.26
CA LEU A 211 5.82 -0.33 -0.89
C LEU A 211 7.10 -1.10 -0.54
N PHE A 212 7.79 -0.73 0.54
CA PHE A 212 9.04 -1.37 0.95
C PHE A 212 8.83 -2.62 1.82
N GLU A 213 7.62 -2.84 2.33
CA GLU A 213 7.29 -4.01 3.16
C GLU A 213 6.81 -5.21 2.32
N TYR A 214 6.37 -4.97 1.08
CA TYR A 214 5.80 -6.00 0.19
C TYR A 214 6.53 -6.09 -1.15
N SER A 215 6.67 -7.30 -1.68
CA SER A 215 7.12 -7.49 -3.07
C SER A 215 5.94 -7.17 -4.01
N SER A 216 5.97 -6.01 -4.67
CA SER A 216 4.88 -5.53 -5.54
C SER A 216 5.24 -5.57 -7.03
N ASP A 217 4.23 -5.73 -7.89
CA ASP A 217 4.35 -5.56 -9.35
C ASP A 217 4.11 -4.08 -9.67
N GLN A 218 5.19 -3.30 -9.82
CA GLN A 218 5.11 -1.86 -10.10
C GLN A 218 4.21 -1.09 -9.13
N GLY A 219 4.19 -1.50 -7.85
CA GLY A 219 3.36 -0.91 -6.80
C GLY A 219 1.98 -1.54 -6.61
N VAL A 220 1.65 -2.58 -7.38
CA VAL A 220 0.42 -3.35 -7.26
C VAL A 220 0.68 -4.67 -6.52
N CYS A 221 -0.17 -5.00 -5.57
CA CYS A 221 -0.23 -6.30 -4.92
C CYS A 221 -1.52 -7.03 -5.30
N TYR A 222 -1.52 -8.36 -5.18
CA TYR A 222 -2.65 -9.18 -5.59
C TYR A 222 -3.23 -9.96 -4.42
N GLY A 223 -4.55 -10.00 -4.35
CA GLY A 223 -5.29 -10.73 -3.31
C GLY A 223 -6.41 -11.59 -3.88
N GLN A 224 -6.74 -12.66 -3.19
CA GLN A 224 -7.97 -13.44 -3.40
C GLN A 224 -8.99 -13.05 -2.34
N VAL A 225 -10.18 -12.65 -2.75
CA VAL A 225 -11.26 -12.28 -1.83
C VAL A 225 -11.85 -13.55 -1.23
N LEU A 226 -11.99 -13.57 0.09
CA LEU A 226 -12.64 -14.65 0.85
C LEU A 226 -14.03 -14.24 1.32
N LEU A 227 -14.19 -13.01 1.82
CA LEU A 227 -15.46 -12.46 2.30
C LEU A 227 -15.60 -10.98 1.94
N ILE A 228 -16.83 -10.54 1.71
CA ILE A 228 -17.18 -9.12 1.56
C ILE A 228 -18.08 -8.77 2.73
N ALA A 229 -17.59 -7.90 3.62
CA ALA A 229 -18.26 -7.58 4.87
C ALA A 229 -18.56 -6.08 4.97
N LYS A 230 -19.79 -5.75 5.36
CA LYS A 230 -20.17 -4.41 5.79
C LYS A 230 -20.37 -4.43 7.30
N ILE A 231 -19.68 -3.54 8.01
CA ILE A 231 -19.73 -3.44 9.46
C ILE A 231 -20.49 -2.17 9.84
N GLU A 232 -21.59 -2.36 10.54
CA GLU A 232 -22.45 -1.30 11.04
C GLU A 232 -22.27 -1.22 12.56
N ILE A 233 -21.66 -0.13 13.05
CA ILE A 233 -21.32 0.04 14.46
C ILE A 233 -22.53 0.58 15.26
N GLU A 234 -23.17 1.64 14.77
CA GLU A 234 -24.35 2.29 15.38
C GLU A 234 -25.18 2.98 14.30
N LYS A 235 -26.47 3.21 14.58
CA LYS A 235 -27.33 4.02 13.70
C LYS A 235 -26.80 5.45 13.60
N GLY A 236 -26.33 5.84 12.41
CA GLY A 236 -25.88 7.20 12.10
C GLY A 236 -24.36 7.39 12.05
N LYS A 237 -23.56 6.39 12.45
CA LYS A 237 -22.10 6.36 12.21
C LYS A 237 -21.79 5.77 10.83
N PRO A 238 -20.67 6.14 10.19
CA PRO A 238 -20.28 5.55 8.91
C PRO A 238 -20.04 4.05 9.08
N SER A 239 -20.57 3.27 8.13
CA SER A 239 -20.32 1.84 8.05
C SER A 239 -18.95 1.57 7.40
N LEU A 240 -18.27 0.53 7.84
CA LEU A 240 -17.01 0.09 7.21
C LEU A 240 -17.32 -0.91 6.11
N ASN A 241 -16.78 -0.67 4.92
CA ASN A 241 -16.93 -1.52 3.74
C ASN A 241 -15.62 -2.29 3.54
N LEU A 242 -15.56 -3.54 3.99
CA LEU A 242 -14.32 -4.31 4.04
C LEU A 242 -14.36 -5.56 3.16
N ALA A 243 -13.20 -5.94 2.64
CA ALA A 243 -12.97 -7.24 2.04
C ALA A 243 -11.93 -8.00 2.87
N LEU A 244 -12.26 -9.23 3.27
CA LEU A 244 -11.27 -10.16 3.82
C LEU A 244 -10.56 -10.83 2.65
N ILE A 245 -9.24 -10.69 2.59
CA ILE A 245 -8.46 -11.18 1.46
C ILE A 245 -7.32 -12.10 1.93
N GLN A 246 -6.97 -13.03 1.06
CA GLN A 246 -5.76 -13.85 1.14
C GLN A 246 -4.75 -13.35 0.13
N TRP A 247 -3.52 -13.09 0.55
CA TRP A 247 -2.53 -12.46 -0.32
C TRP A 247 -1.80 -13.44 -1.23
N TYR A 248 -1.46 -12.94 -2.42
CA TYR A 248 -0.45 -13.52 -3.29
C TYR A 248 0.87 -12.78 -3.12
N ASP A 249 1.96 -13.52 -3.31
CA ASP A 249 3.32 -12.99 -3.32
C ASP A 249 4.07 -13.56 -4.53
N PHE A 250 5.16 -12.93 -4.95
CA PHE A 250 5.99 -13.49 -6.01
C PHE A 250 6.53 -14.85 -5.60
N LYS A 251 6.46 -15.80 -6.54
CA LYS A 251 7.01 -17.14 -6.33
C LYS A 251 8.54 -17.13 -6.26
N SER A 252 9.17 -16.21 -6.99
CA SER A 252 10.61 -16.03 -7.03
C SER A 252 10.93 -14.55 -7.21
N GLN A 253 11.77 -14.00 -6.34
CA GLN A 253 12.26 -12.63 -6.47
C GLN A 253 13.28 -12.48 -7.61
N SER A 254 14.00 -13.54 -7.96
CA SER A 254 14.98 -13.52 -9.06
C SER A 254 14.34 -13.70 -10.43
N GLN A 255 13.21 -14.41 -10.51
CA GLN A 255 12.41 -14.57 -11.72
C GLN A 255 10.93 -14.28 -11.42
N PRO A 256 10.58 -13.01 -11.17
CA PRO A 256 9.22 -12.62 -10.79
C PRO A 256 8.22 -12.69 -11.95
N TYR A 257 8.70 -12.73 -13.19
CA TYR A 257 7.86 -12.82 -14.39
C TYR A 257 8.15 -14.07 -15.20
N CYS A 258 7.11 -14.61 -15.84
CA CYS A 258 7.20 -15.67 -16.84
C CYS A 258 6.23 -15.36 -17.98
N TYR A 259 6.67 -15.45 -19.22
CA TYR A 259 5.86 -15.09 -20.41
C TYR A 259 5.31 -13.65 -20.38
N GLY A 260 5.98 -12.73 -19.68
CA GLY A 260 5.48 -11.36 -19.48
C GLY A 260 4.41 -11.21 -18.40
N CYS A 261 4.04 -12.29 -17.71
CA CYS A 261 3.07 -12.28 -16.62
C CYS A 261 3.76 -12.40 -15.24
N PRO A 262 3.28 -11.68 -14.22
CA PRO A 262 3.68 -11.89 -12.83
C PRO A 262 3.46 -13.34 -12.39
N ARG A 263 4.49 -13.94 -11.80
CA ARG A 263 4.52 -15.32 -11.32
C ARG A 263 4.34 -15.36 -9.81
N LEU A 264 3.17 -15.83 -9.38
CA LEU A 264 2.72 -15.71 -8.00
C LEU A 264 2.61 -17.07 -7.27
N GLN A 265 2.56 -17.00 -5.95
CA GLN A 265 2.19 -18.06 -5.03
C GLN A 265 1.20 -17.49 -4.00
N ILE A 266 0.20 -18.26 -3.59
CA ILE A 266 -0.72 -17.87 -2.52
C ILE A 266 -0.03 -18.07 -1.17
N LYS A 267 -0.26 -17.16 -0.23
CA LYS A 267 0.30 -17.16 1.13
C LYS A 267 -0.79 -17.37 2.17
N GLU A 268 -0.43 -17.87 3.33
CA GLU A 268 -1.30 -17.89 4.52
C GLU A 268 -1.25 -16.53 5.24
N LEU A 269 -1.42 -15.46 4.49
CA LEU A 269 -1.48 -14.09 4.99
C LEU A 269 -2.86 -13.53 4.67
N TYR A 270 -3.56 -13.08 5.72
CA TYR A 270 -4.95 -12.64 5.64
C TYR A 270 -5.11 -11.31 6.34
N ASN A 271 -5.84 -10.39 5.71
CA ASN A 271 -6.13 -9.09 6.27
C ASN A 271 -7.50 -8.60 5.78
N PHE A 272 -8.12 -7.73 6.57
CA PHE A 272 -9.15 -6.84 6.06
C PHE A 272 -8.49 -5.67 5.35
N ILE A 273 -9.06 -5.32 4.20
CA ILE A 273 -8.79 -4.06 3.50
C ILE A 273 -10.11 -3.34 3.26
N GLU A 274 -10.04 -2.02 3.18
CA GLU A 274 -11.15 -1.20 2.68
C GLU A 274 -11.40 -1.54 1.21
N ILE A 275 -12.67 -1.65 0.81
CA ILE A 275 -13.04 -1.95 -0.58
C ILE A 275 -12.57 -0.81 -1.51
N GLU A 276 -12.48 0.39 -0.97
CA GLU A 276 -11.93 1.61 -1.56
C GLU A 276 -10.47 1.46 -2.02
N ALA A 277 -9.68 0.59 -1.38
CA ALA A 277 -8.27 0.36 -1.76
C ALA A 277 -8.12 -0.56 -2.98
N ILE A 278 -9.21 -1.19 -3.43
CA ILE A 278 -9.21 -2.14 -4.54
C ILE A 278 -9.23 -1.39 -5.86
N GLN A 279 -8.20 -1.59 -6.67
CA GLN A 279 -8.08 -0.93 -7.97
C GLN A 279 -8.95 -1.61 -9.03
N ASP A 280 -8.82 -2.94 -9.16
CA ASP A 280 -9.58 -3.70 -10.15
C ASP A 280 -9.68 -5.19 -9.83
N ILE A 281 -10.53 -5.89 -10.58
CA ILE A 281 -10.61 -7.36 -10.62
C ILE A 281 -9.57 -7.88 -11.60
N VAL A 282 -8.69 -8.77 -11.14
CA VAL A 282 -7.66 -9.39 -11.96
C VAL A 282 -7.96 -10.85 -12.24
N HIS A 283 -7.50 -11.33 -13.38
CA HIS A 283 -7.61 -12.73 -13.74
C HIS A 283 -6.33 -13.49 -13.40
N ILE A 284 -6.38 -14.34 -12.38
CA ILE A 284 -5.24 -15.15 -11.95
C ILE A 284 -5.49 -16.61 -12.30
N ILE A 285 -4.56 -17.21 -13.05
CA ILE A 285 -4.68 -18.57 -13.58
C ILE A 285 -3.64 -19.48 -12.92
N PRO A 286 -4.01 -20.67 -12.43
CA PRO A 286 -3.04 -21.65 -11.93
C PRO A 286 -2.15 -22.17 -13.06
N ARG A 287 -0.85 -22.32 -12.78
CA ARG A 287 0.07 -22.96 -13.72
C ARG A 287 -0.19 -24.46 -13.78
N PHE A 288 -0.37 -24.98 -14.99
CA PHE A 288 -0.59 -26.40 -15.23
C PHE A 288 0.57 -27.25 -14.66
N ARG A 289 0.23 -28.33 -13.94
CA ARG A 289 1.15 -29.27 -13.28
C ARG A 289 2.09 -28.64 -12.22
N SER A 290 1.82 -27.44 -11.74
CA SER A 290 2.57 -26.84 -10.63
C SER A 290 1.66 -26.63 -9.42
N LYS A 291 2.14 -26.99 -8.23
CA LYS A 291 1.44 -26.69 -6.98
C LYS A 291 1.76 -25.27 -6.54
N ASN A 292 0.74 -24.57 -6.05
CA ASN A 292 0.84 -23.20 -5.54
C ASN A 292 1.66 -22.28 -6.47
N GLU A 293 1.21 -22.18 -7.71
CA GLU A 293 1.84 -21.35 -8.73
C GLU A 293 0.79 -20.77 -9.65
N PHE A 294 0.84 -19.46 -9.83
CA PHE A 294 -0.18 -18.73 -10.53
C PHE A 294 0.43 -17.66 -11.42
N PHE A 295 -0.31 -17.25 -12.43
CA PHE A 295 0.03 -16.13 -13.30
C PHE A 295 -1.10 -15.11 -13.30
N VAL A 296 -0.74 -13.83 -13.21
CA VAL A 296 -1.69 -12.75 -13.50
C VAL A 296 -1.78 -12.62 -15.01
N ASN A 297 -2.97 -12.84 -15.55
CA ASN A 297 -3.21 -12.78 -16.97
C ASN A 297 -3.41 -11.33 -17.40
N ASN A 298 -2.37 -10.75 -17.97
CA ASN A 298 -2.37 -9.38 -18.50
C ASN A 298 -2.92 -9.29 -19.94
N PHE A 299 -3.33 -10.41 -20.55
CA PHE A 299 -3.73 -10.48 -21.97
C PHE A 299 -5.24 -10.60 -22.20
N ILE A 300 -6.06 -10.59 -21.14
CA ILE A 300 -7.53 -10.72 -21.26
C ILE A 300 -8.27 -9.37 -21.35
N PHE A 301 -7.56 -8.24 -21.41
CA PHE A 301 -8.15 -6.92 -21.62
C PHE A 301 -7.31 -6.07 -22.56
#